data_AF-A0A3M4VG37-F1
#
_entry.id   AF-A0A3M4VG37-F1
#
_cell.length_a   1.000
_cell.length_b   1.000
_cell.length_c   1.000
_cell.angle_alpha   90.00
_cell.angle_beta   90.00
_cell.angle_gamma   90.00
#
_symmetry.space_group_name_H-M   'P 1'
#
loop_
_entity.id
_entity.type
_entity.pdbx_description
1 polymer ?
#
loop_
_entity_poly.entity_id
_entity_poly.type
_entity_poly.pdbx_seq_one_letter_code
_entity_poly.pdbx_strand_id
1 'polypeptide(L)'
;MKTHATVRPMTKKHGTLQERRGARFDKSPSSATCACSLKTADIAIVPVRYALDRSHYDVDPAQLKPLPARGQWSPLPRLKTRSYTLRQLYDGYVYVFDETAGTFHEYSVSASDACLTRIVWTQAHLGRDVRSGDGEGNPYLLYPRRNRLHLAFSPVQWTWRICEHMRSHADSRALWMKPLDLANFCATLNEPGTLPLMTLATAVADIDKNYVVEDKRFADSSIPTAEPEPQPDQAAKSLFTPLGADVYWLGNVPDRCSSLLVALDDPLG
;
A
#
# COMPACT_ATOMS: atom_id res chain seq x y z
N MET A 1 -39.47 -12.32 -14.07
CA MET A 1 -38.00 -12.48 -14.06
C MET A 1 -37.39 -11.11 -13.80
N LYS A 2 -36.89 -10.85 -12.59
CA LYS A 2 -36.13 -9.63 -12.31
C LYS A 2 -34.67 -9.91 -12.62
N THR A 3 -34.18 -9.32 -13.69
CA THR A 3 -32.76 -9.26 -14.04
C THR A 3 -32.05 -8.43 -12.97
N HIS A 4 -31.41 -9.09 -12.01
CA HIS A 4 -30.41 -8.45 -11.17
C HIS A 4 -29.19 -8.17 -12.05
N ALA A 5 -29.07 -6.93 -12.53
CA ALA A 5 -27.82 -6.43 -13.03
C ALA A 5 -26.87 -6.33 -11.83
N THR A 6 -26.04 -7.35 -11.63
CA THR A 6 -24.89 -7.26 -10.73
C THR A 6 -23.96 -6.20 -11.31
N VAL A 7 -24.07 -4.97 -10.81
CA VAL A 7 -23.08 -3.92 -11.05
C VAL A 7 -21.80 -4.42 -10.39
N ARG A 8 -20.92 -5.05 -11.17
CA ARG A 8 -19.56 -5.35 -10.72
C ARG A 8 -18.95 -4.03 -10.24
N PRO A 9 -18.42 -3.93 -9.02
CA PRO A 9 -17.68 -2.75 -8.63
C PRO A 9 -16.55 -2.55 -9.64
N MET A 10 -16.57 -1.42 -10.35
CA MET A 10 -15.49 -1.07 -11.28
C MET A 10 -14.21 -0.88 -10.47
N THR A 11 -13.38 -1.91 -10.42
CA THR A 11 -12.02 -1.83 -9.88
C THR A 11 -11.23 -0.84 -10.73
N LYS A 12 -10.70 0.25 -10.17
CA LYS A 12 -10.16 1.36 -10.95
C LYS A 12 -8.67 1.22 -11.31
N LYS A 13 -8.02 0.13 -10.89
CA LYS A 13 -6.56 -0.05 -10.97
C LYS A 13 -6.07 -0.70 -12.28
N HIS A 14 -6.86 -0.71 -13.35
CA HIS A 14 -6.51 -1.32 -14.65
C HIS A 14 -5.53 -0.49 -15.50
N GLY A 15 -5.20 0.72 -15.06
CA GLY A 15 -4.32 1.63 -15.79
C GLY A 15 -5.03 2.25 -16.99
N THR A 16 -5.68 3.39 -16.78
CA THR A 16 -6.28 4.22 -17.84
C THR A 16 -5.24 4.69 -18.86
N LEU A 17 -5.69 5.19 -20.02
CA LEU A 17 -4.79 5.76 -21.02
C LEU A 17 -3.92 6.90 -20.43
N GLN A 18 -4.50 7.74 -19.57
CA GLN A 18 -3.79 8.83 -18.91
C GLN A 18 -2.70 8.30 -17.97
N GLU A 19 -3.01 7.29 -17.17
CA GLU A 19 -2.05 6.66 -16.25
C GLU A 19 -0.91 5.97 -17.00
N ARG A 20 -1.21 5.24 -18.07
CA ARG A 20 -0.18 4.62 -18.93
C ARG A 20 0.71 5.68 -19.58
N ARG A 21 0.16 6.83 -19.98
CA ARG A 21 0.96 7.95 -20.49
C ARG A 21 1.82 8.55 -19.38
N GLY A 22 1.25 8.81 -18.21
CA GLY A 22 1.97 9.31 -17.04
C GLY A 22 3.04 8.35 -16.51
N ALA A 23 2.90 7.04 -16.74
CA ALA A 23 3.89 6.03 -16.40
C ALA A 23 5.01 5.87 -17.43
N ARG A 24 4.84 6.42 -18.65
CA ARG A 24 5.86 6.40 -19.71
C ARG A 24 6.67 7.69 -19.79
N PHE A 25 6.03 8.83 -19.57
CA PHE A 25 6.67 10.14 -19.65
C PHE A 25 6.86 10.69 -18.25
N ASP A 26 8.04 11.25 -17.98
CA ASP A 26 8.26 11.93 -16.72
C ASP A 26 7.42 13.20 -16.69
N LYS A 27 6.76 13.47 -15.56
CA LYS A 27 6.05 14.74 -15.33
C LYS A 27 7.01 15.92 -15.13
N SER A 28 8.32 15.67 -15.17
CA SER A 28 9.38 16.66 -15.09
C SER A 28 9.73 17.20 -16.49
N PRO A 29 9.89 18.52 -16.69
CA PRO A 29 10.19 19.09 -18.00
C PRO A 29 11.55 18.64 -18.56
N SER A 30 11.61 18.57 -19.89
CA SER A 30 12.49 17.80 -20.80
C SER A 30 14.01 18.03 -20.76
N SER A 31 14.57 18.67 -19.72
CA SER A 31 16.02 18.94 -19.63
C SER A 31 16.78 17.98 -18.72
N ALA A 32 16.20 16.83 -18.34
CA ALA A 32 16.88 15.88 -17.47
C ALA A 32 16.69 14.46 -17.96
N THR A 33 17.69 13.94 -18.67
CA THR A 33 18.12 12.56 -18.47
C THR A 33 18.14 12.29 -16.95
N CYS A 34 17.65 11.13 -16.52
CA CYS A 34 17.49 10.65 -15.14
C CYS A 34 18.74 10.89 -14.24
N ALA A 35 19.02 12.15 -13.87
CA ALA A 35 20.32 12.57 -13.33
C ALA A 35 20.23 13.71 -12.30
N CYS A 36 19.04 14.07 -11.80
CA CYS A 36 18.97 14.91 -10.59
C CYS A 36 17.68 14.67 -9.81
N SER A 37 17.77 13.79 -8.81
CA SER A 37 16.73 13.27 -7.90
C SER A 37 16.28 14.25 -6.80
N LEU A 38 16.49 15.56 -6.98
CA LEU A 38 16.29 16.58 -5.94
C LEU A 38 15.20 17.62 -6.25
N LYS A 39 14.45 17.48 -7.35
CA LYS A 39 13.57 18.56 -7.83
C LYS A 39 12.20 18.65 -7.15
N THR A 40 11.68 17.57 -6.57
CA THR A 40 10.48 17.62 -5.72
C THR A 40 10.91 17.57 -4.25
N ALA A 41 10.41 18.49 -3.42
CA ALA A 41 10.70 18.52 -1.98
C ALA A 41 10.24 17.24 -1.27
N ASP A 42 9.22 16.59 -1.83
CA ASP A 42 8.59 15.41 -1.29
C ASP A 42 8.85 14.15 -2.13
N ILE A 43 8.70 13.01 -1.48
CA ILE A 43 8.79 11.67 -2.05
C ILE A 43 7.44 10.96 -1.91
N ALA A 44 7.02 10.27 -2.96
CA ALA A 44 5.82 9.44 -2.88
C ALA A 44 6.16 8.05 -2.33
N ILE A 45 5.30 7.57 -1.43
CA ILE A 45 5.45 6.32 -0.71
C ILE A 45 4.22 5.47 -0.99
N VAL A 46 4.39 4.30 -1.60
CA VAL A 46 3.31 3.34 -1.84
C VAL A 46 3.39 2.23 -0.78
N PRO A 47 2.50 2.22 0.22
CA PRO A 47 2.49 1.16 1.20
C PRO A 47 1.94 -0.14 0.59
N VAL A 48 2.62 -1.23 0.87
CA VAL A 48 2.21 -2.61 0.57
C VAL A 48 2.30 -3.42 1.87
N ARG A 49 1.93 -4.69 1.85
CA ARG A 49 2.01 -5.56 3.02
C ARG A 49 2.76 -6.85 2.74
N TYR A 50 3.34 -7.43 3.79
CA TYR A 50 3.72 -8.83 3.75
C TYR A 50 2.48 -9.72 3.61
N ALA A 51 2.60 -10.78 2.84
CA ALA A 51 1.56 -11.79 2.68
C ALA A 51 2.18 -13.17 2.42
N LEU A 52 1.35 -14.20 2.50
CA LEU A 52 1.70 -15.52 1.98
C LEU A 52 1.56 -15.51 0.47
N ASP A 53 2.54 -16.12 -0.20
CA ASP A 53 2.51 -16.36 -1.64
C ASP A 53 1.47 -17.46 -1.99
N ARG A 54 1.35 -17.76 -3.28
CA ARG A 54 0.41 -18.76 -3.80
C ARG A 54 0.56 -20.08 -3.04
N SER A 55 -0.59 -20.67 -2.70
CA SER A 55 -0.61 -21.96 -2.02
C SER A 55 -0.53 -23.11 -3.01
N HIS A 56 -0.40 -24.33 -2.51
CA HIS A 56 -0.52 -25.54 -3.34
C HIS A 56 -1.94 -25.82 -3.87
N TYR A 57 -2.96 -25.11 -3.36
CA TYR A 57 -4.33 -25.12 -3.87
C TYR A 57 -4.63 -23.97 -4.84
N ASP A 58 -3.68 -23.06 -5.06
CA ASP A 58 -3.81 -22.04 -6.11
C ASP A 58 -3.93 -22.72 -7.48
N VAL A 59 -4.56 -22.02 -8.42
CA VAL A 59 -4.75 -22.54 -9.79
C VAL A 59 -3.44 -22.68 -10.56
N ASP A 60 -2.42 -21.89 -10.22
CA ASP A 60 -1.05 -22.04 -10.70
C ASP A 60 -0.07 -21.87 -9.52
N PRO A 61 0.15 -22.94 -8.73
CA PRO A 61 0.92 -22.90 -7.50
C PRO A 61 2.43 -22.75 -7.71
N ALA A 62 2.91 -22.93 -8.95
CA ALA A 62 4.33 -22.79 -9.30
C ALA A 62 4.72 -21.34 -9.63
N GLN A 63 3.74 -20.48 -9.97
CA GLN A 63 3.97 -19.08 -10.33
C GLN A 63 4.13 -18.18 -9.09
N LEU A 64 5.17 -18.46 -8.31
CA LEU A 64 5.51 -17.74 -7.09
C LEU A 64 6.12 -16.36 -7.40
N LYS A 65 5.99 -15.44 -6.45
CA LYS A 65 6.63 -14.12 -6.47
C LYS A 65 7.25 -13.81 -5.11
N PRO A 66 8.33 -14.50 -4.73
CA PRO A 66 8.90 -14.40 -3.39
C PRO A 66 9.44 -13.00 -3.10
N LEU A 67 9.60 -12.68 -1.81
CA LEU A 67 10.21 -11.44 -1.35
C LEU A 67 11.56 -11.16 -2.07
N PRO A 68 11.72 -10.01 -2.77
CA PRO A 68 12.95 -9.70 -3.50
C PRO A 68 14.18 -9.62 -2.61
N ALA A 69 15.31 -10.21 -3.01
CA ALA A 69 16.50 -10.34 -2.14
C ALA A 69 17.06 -9.01 -1.58
N ARG A 70 16.84 -7.87 -2.26
CA ARG A 70 17.41 -6.57 -1.88
C ARG A 70 16.65 -5.81 -0.79
N GLY A 71 15.44 -6.22 -0.41
CA GLY A 71 14.57 -5.37 0.40
C GLY A 71 14.80 -5.40 1.91
N GLN A 72 15.80 -6.13 2.44
CA GLN A 72 16.12 -6.18 3.87
C GLN A 72 14.86 -6.34 4.75
N TRP A 73 14.11 -7.40 4.50
CA TRP A 73 12.77 -7.61 5.06
C TRP A 73 12.79 -7.85 6.56
N SER A 74 11.64 -7.61 7.18
CA SER A 74 11.39 -7.97 8.58
C SER A 74 11.75 -9.44 8.82
N PRO A 75 12.27 -9.81 10.01
CA PRO A 75 12.61 -11.19 10.32
C PRO A 75 11.33 -12.02 10.48
N LEU A 76 10.83 -12.57 9.38
CA LEU A 76 9.61 -13.36 9.36
C LEU A 76 9.88 -14.82 9.80
N PRO A 77 8.94 -15.47 10.53
CA PRO A 77 9.07 -16.88 10.91
C PRO A 77 9.26 -17.79 9.70
N ARG A 78 10.11 -18.82 9.81
CA ARG A 78 10.29 -19.77 8.71
C ARG A 78 9.03 -20.61 8.49
N LEU A 79 8.49 -20.57 7.27
CA LEU A 79 7.35 -21.38 6.85
C LEU A 79 7.81 -22.72 6.23
N LYS A 80 6.96 -23.75 6.36
CA LYS A 80 7.22 -25.10 5.81
C LYS A 80 6.55 -25.32 4.45
N THR A 81 5.38 -24.72 4.23
CA THR A 81 4.48 -25.06 3.11
C THR A 81 4.29 -23.93 2.11
N ARG A 82 4.72 -22.70 2.44
CA ARG A 82 4.54 -21.50 1.61
C ARG A 82 5.76 -20.57 1.72
N SER A 83 5.88 -19.64 0.78
CA SER A 83 6.81 -18.51 0.82
C SER A 83 6.07 -17.23 1.21
N TYR A 84 6.83 -16.22 1.64
CA TYR A 84 6.33 -14.86 1.77
C TYR A 84 6.44 -14.10 0.45
N THR A 85 5.51 -13.19 0.23
CA THR A 85 5.48 -12.24 -0.88
C THR A 85 5.03 -10.86 -0.38
N LEU A 86 5.01 -9.87 -1.27
CA LEU A 86 4.36 -8.59 -1.06
C LEU A 86 3.03 -8.55 -1.80
N ARG A 87 2.01 -8.00 -1.16
CA ARG A 87 0.69 -7.76 -1.75
C ARG A 87 0.23 -6.35 -1.45
N GLN A 88 -0.72 -5.85 -2.24
CA GLN A 88 -1.38 -4.57 -1.95
C GLN A 88 -2.07 -4.59 -0.58
N LEU A 89 -2.23 -3.41 0.01
CA LEU A 89 -3.12 -3.22 1.16
C LEU A 89 -4.58 -3.54 0.77
N TYR A 90 -5.36 -3.93 1.76
CA TYR A 90 -6.81 -4.07 1.67
C TYR A 90 -7.49 -2.92 2.46
N ASP A 91 -8.83 -2.90 2.48
CA ASP A 91 -9.60 -1.91 3.24
C ASP A 91 -9.11 -1.87 4.70
N GLY A 92 -8.77 -0.68 5.18
CA GLY A 92 -8.16 -0.50 6.48
C GLY A 92 -7.64 0.92 6.70
N TYR A 93 -6.61 1.06 7.52
CA TYR A 93 -6.06 2.36 7.93
C TYR A 93 -4.54 2.34 7.92
N VAL A 94 -3.93 3.44 7.48
CA VAL A 94 -2.50 3.69 7.60
C VAL A 94 -2.27 4.87 8.53
N TYR A 95 -1.36 4.68 9.48
CA TYR A 95 -0.93 5.68 10.44
C TYR A 95 0.51 6.07 10.15
N VAL A 96 0.79 7.37 10.16
CA VAL A 96 2.15 7.90 9.96
C VAL A 96 2.47 8.89 11.06
N PHE A 97 3.49 8.61 11.86
CA PHE A 97 4.11 9.60 12.72
C PHE A 97 5.34 10.15 11.99
N ASP A 98 5.31 11.43 11.64
CA ASP A 98 6.47 12.15 11.12
C ASP A 98 7.30 12.62 12.31
N GLU A 99 8.40 11.93 12.58
CA GLU A 99 9.27 12.20 13.71
C GLU A 99 9.98 13.55 13.55
N THR A 100 10.35 13.91 12.33
CA THR A 100 11.02 15.17 12.03
C THR A 100 10.08 16.36 12.20
N ALA A 101 8.83 16.23 11.78
CA ALA A 101 7.83 17.30 11.90
C ALA A 101 7.04 17.28 13.23
N GLY A 102 7.12 16.19 14.00
CA GLY A 102 6.31 16.00 15.21
C GLY A 102 4.81 15.87 14.95
N THR A 103 4.42 15.34 13.78
CA THR A 103 3.01 15.23 13.36
C THR A 103 2.55 13.77 13.30
N PHE A 104 1.24 13.55 13.46
CA PHE A 104 0.64 12.23 13.33
C PHE A 104 -0.54 12.31 12.37
N HIS A 105 -0.52 11.47 11.35
CA HIS A 105 -1.50 11.44 10.29
C HIS A 105 -2.18 10.09 10.22
N GLU A 106 -3.48 10.13 9.97
CA GLU A 106 -4.32 8.96 9.77
C GLU A 106 -4.87 8.98 8.35
N TYR A 107 -4.89 7.82 7.70
CA TYR A 107 -5.41 7.63 6.36
C TYR A 107 -6.33 6.42 6.34
N SER A 108 -7.51 6.53 5.72
CA SER A 108 -8.30 5.36 5.35
C SER A 108 -7.81 4.80 4.01
N VAL A 109 -7.76 3.48 3.89
CA VAL A 109 -7.36 2.74 2.68
C VAL A 109 -8.60 2.14 2.03
N SER A 110 -8.73 2.31 0.72
CA SER A 110 -9.71 1.60 -0.11
C SER A 110 -8.99 0.61 -1.04
N ALA A 111 -9.28 -0.68 -0.94
CA ALA A 111 -8.67 -1.72 -1.77
C ALA A 111 -9.08 -1.61 -3.26
N SER A 112 -10.28 -1.09 -3.51
CA SER A 112 -10.90 -1.06 -4.84
C SER A 112 -10.18 -0.15 -5.84
N ASP A 113 -9.58 0.92 -5.33
CA ASP A 113 -8.84 1.94 -6.07
C ASP A 113 -7.48 2.26 -5.43
N ALA A 114 -7.07 1.57 -4.36
CA ALA A 114 -5.84 1.82 -3.62
C ALA A 114 -5.72 3.24 -3.04
N CYS A 115 -6.82 4.01 -2.95
CA CYS A 115 -6.81 5.36 -2.43
C CYS A 115 -6.49 5.37 -0.93
N LEU A 116 -5.54 6.24 -0.56
CA LEU A 116 -5.23 6.68 0.80
C LEU A 116 -5.85 8.05 1.01
N THR A 117 -6.95 8.11 1.74
CA THR A 117 -7.67 9.36 2.04
C THR A 117 -7.30 9.83 3.43
N ARG A 118 -6.75 11.05 3.56
CA ARG A 118 -6.33 11.60 4.85
C ARG A 118 -7.55 11.94 5.71
N ILE A 119 -7.54 11.48 6.95
CA ILE A 119 -8.51 11.83 7.98
C ILE A 119 -7.91 12.96 8.81
N VAL A 120 -8.32 14.20 8.52
CA VAL A 120 -7.90 15.36 9.31
C VAL A 120 -8.73 15.43 10.58
N TRP A 121 -8.07 15.37 11.73
CA TRP A 121 -8.75 15.44 13.01
C TRP A 121 -9.27 16.85 13.28
N THR A 122 -10.57 16.96 13.53
CA THR A 122 -11.24 18.20 13.93
C THR A 122 -11.71 18.07 15.38
N GLN A 123 -12.30 19.13 15.93
CA GLN A 123 -12.90 19.09 17.27
C GLN A 123 -13.94 17.97 17.41
N ALA A 124 -14.67 17.63 16.34
CA ALA A 124 -15.66 16.55 16.36
C ALA A 124 -15.02 15.15 16.47
N HIS A 125 -13.73 15.02 16.10
CA HIS A 125 -12.99 13.75 16.11
C HIS A 125 -12.25 13.49 17.43
N LEU A 126 -12.02 14.52 18.24
CA LEU A 126 -11.28 14.38 19.50
C LEU A 126 -12.01 13.42 20.45
N GLY A 127 -11.30 12.41 20.96
CA GLY A 127 -11.87 11.41 21.86
C GLY A 127 -12.81 10.40 21.21
N ARG A 128 -12.93 10.38 19.87
CA ARG A 128 -13.80 9.43 19.15
C ARG A 128 -12.99 8.28 18.56
N ASP A 129 -13.50 7.07 18.68
CA ASP A 129 -12.87 5.86 18.12
C ASP A 129 -13.18 5.65 16.64
N VAL A 130 -14.34 6.15 16.18
CA VAL A 130 -14.74 6.13 14.76
C VAL A 130 -14.59 7.53 14.20
N ARG A 131 -13.78 7.66 13.15
CA ARG A 131 -13.49 8.93 12.48
C ARG A 131 -13.51 8.74 10.98
N SER A 132 -13.98 9.74 10.26
CA SER A 132 -14.05 9.74 8.80
C SER A 132 -13.37 10.98 8.23
N GLY A 133 -12.75 10.83 7.06
CA GLY A 133 -12.23 11.94 6.27
C GLY A 133 -12.97 12.06 4.95
N ASP A 134 -13.05 13.27 4.42
CA ASP A 134 -13.67 13.62 3.14
C ASP A 134 -12.64 14.19 2.14
N GLY A 135 -11.35 14.08 2.46
CA GLY A 135 -10.26 14.55 1.61
C GLY A 135 -10.12 13.77 0.30
N GLU A 136 -9.38 14.34 -0.64
CA GLU A 136 -9.00 13.63 -1.86
C GLU A 136 -8.02 12.48 -1.55
N GLY A 137 -8.33 11.30 -2.10
CA GLY A 137 -7.50 10.10 -1.98
C GLY A 137 -6.43 10.02 -3.06
N ASN A 138 -5.24 9.55 -2.70
CA ASN A 138 -4.15 9.27 -3.63
C ASN A 138 -3.64 7.84 -3.44
N PRO A 139 -3.09 7.16 -4.47
CA PRO A 139 -2.55 5.81 -4.31
C PRO A 139 -1.16 5.78 -3.65
N TYR A 140 -0.76 6.89 -3.04
CA TYR A 140 0.52 7.09 -2.38
C TYR A 140 0.39 8.10 -1.25
N LEU A 141 1.32 8.04 -0.30
CA LEU A 141 1.55 9.07 0.69
C LEU A 141 2.63 10.04 0.19
N LEU A 142 2.56 11.31 0.58
CA LEU A 142 3.55 12.33 0.20
C LEU A 142 4.16 12.94 1.46
N TYR A 143 5.49 12.86 1.58
CA TYR A 143 6.24 13.38 2.73
C TYR A 143 7.58 14.00 2.29
N PRO A 144 8.13 14.96 3.05
CA PRO A 144 9.42 15.55 2.72
C PRO A 144 10.55 14.54 2.70
N ARG A 145 11.42 14.62 1.69
CA ARG A 145 12.52 13.66 1.45
C ARG A 145 13.51 13.50 2.59
N ARG A 146 13.58 14.47 3.50
CA ARG A 146 14.55 14.49 4.60
C ARG A 146 13.95 14.02 5.92
N ASN A 147 12.68 13.63 5.92
CA ASN A 147 11.97 13.30 7.14
C ASN A 147 12.14 11.82 7.49
N ARG A 148 12.13 11.56 8.80
CA ARG A 148 12.06 10.23 9.36
C ARG A 148 10.62 9.95 9.79
N LEU A 149 10.08 8.83 9.33
CA LEU A 149 8.70 8.45 9.55
C LEU A 149 8.61 7.15 10.36
N HIS A 150 7.47 6.95 11.01
CA HIS A 150 7.04 5.66 11.55
C HIS A 150 5.67 5.35 10.96
N LEU A 151 5.54 4.22 10.29
CA LEU A 151 4.32 3.82 9.58
C LEU A 151 3.71 2.55 10.16
N ALA A 152 2.39 2.49 10.24
CA ALA A 152 1.68 1.26 10.59
C ALA A 152 0.44 1.10 9.73
N PHE A 153 0.09 -0.15 9.45
CA PHE A 153 -1.19 -0.53 8.85
C PHE A 153 -2.05 -1.23 9.90
N SER A 154 -3.36 -1.04 9.81
CA SER A 154 -4.33 -1.76 10.64
C SER A 154 -5.61 -2.03 9.84
N PRO A 155 -6.15 -3.27 9.87
CA PRO A 155 -7.43 -3.59 9.22
C PRO A 155 -8.63 -2.87 9.87
N VAL A 156 -8.46 -2.45 11.12
CA VAL A 156 -9.47 -1.71 11.89
C VAL A 156 -8.94 -0.35 12.31
N GLN A 157 -9.84 0.62 12.45
CA GLN A 157 -9.45 1.95 12.91
C GLN A 157 -8.92 1.86 14.35
N TRP A 158 -7.72 2.39 14.60
CA TRP A 158 -7.20 2.52 15.96
C TRP A 158 -8.12 3.41 16.80
N THR A 159 -8.33 2.99 18.06
CA THR A 159 -9.05 3.81 19.03
C THR A 159 -8.29 5.11 19.30
N TRP A 160 -9.01 6.12 19.76
CA TRP A 160 -8.41 7.40 20.12
C TRP A 160 -7.24 7.22 21.11
N ARG A 161 -7.41 6.30 22.07
CA ARG A 161 -6.38 5.96 23.07
C ARG A 161 -5.10 5.42 22.43
N ILE A 162 -5.20 4.53 21.44
CA ILE A 162 -4.03 3.99 20.75
C ILE A 162 -3.32 5.11 19.97
N CYS A 163 -4.09 5.95 19.27
CA CYS A 163 -3.54 7.07 18.53
C CYS A 163 -2.78 8.05 19.43
N GLU A 164 -3.35 8.46 20.56
CA GLU A 164 -2.67 9.31 21.55
C GLU A 164 -1.44 8.63 22.16
N HIS A 165 -1.55 7.33 22.48
CA HIS A 165 -0.41 6.55 22.98
C HIS A 165 0.77 6.58 22.01
N MET A 166 0.51 6.33 20.72
CA MET A 166 1.55 6.36 19.69
C MET A 166 2.08 7.78 19.43
N ARG A 167 1.28 8.83 19.61
CA ARG A 167 1.76 10.23 19.55
C ARG A 167 2.75 10.54 20.67
N SER A 168 2.51 10.04 21.88
CA SER A 168 3.29 10.40 23.07
C SER A 168 4.47 9.49 23.39
N HIS A 169 4.53 8.25 22.88
CA HIS A 169 5.53 7.25 23.31
C HIS A 169 6.44 6.79 22.17
N ALA A 170 7.66 7.34 22.11
CA ALA A 170 8.65 7.00 21.09
C ALA A 170 9.04 5.51 21.11
N ASP A 171 9.25 4.92 22.29
CA ASP A 171 9.62 3.50 22.42
C ASP A 171 8.52 2.57 21.88
N SER A 172 7.25 2.94 22.08
CA SER A 172 6.12 2.18 21.52
C SER A 172 6.08 2.30 20.00
N ARG A 173 6.37 3.47 19.44
CA ARG A 173 6.49 3.62 17.97
C ARG A 173 7.62 2.76 17.41
N ALA A 174 8.79 2.77 18.07
CA ALA A 174 9.93 1.96 17.64
C ALA A 174 9.65 0.44 17.64
N LEU A 175 8.72 -0.02 18.49
CA LEU A 175 8.34 -1.42 18.59
C LEU A 175 7.20 -1.81 17.63
N TRP A 176 6.20 -0.93 17.45
CA TRP A 176 4.93 -1.27 16.79
C TRP A 176 4.72 -0.62 15.44
N MET A 177 5.56 0.34 15.07
CA MET A 177 5.49 1.03 13.78
C MET A 177 6.79 0.80 13.03
N LYS A 178 6.68 0.68 11.70
CA LYS A 178 7.82 0.54 10.81
C LYS A 178 8.57 1.87 10.70
N PRO A 179 9.83 1.97 11.13
CA PRO A 179 10.64 3.15 10.87
C PRO A 179 10.98 3.24 9.38
N LEU A 180 11.07 4.46 8.88
CA LEU A 180 11.46 4.76 7.51
C LEU A 180 12.28 6.05 7.47
N ASP A 181 13.56 5.95 7.12
CA ASP A 181 14.42 7.11 6.91
C ASP A 181 14.43 7.51 5.43
N LEU A 182 13.66 8.54 5.08
CA LEU A 182 13.55 8.98 3.69
C LEU A 182 14.84 9.59 3.17
N ALA A 183 15.64 10.21 4.05
CA ALA A 183 16.92 10.81 3.65
C ALA A 183 17.90 9.70 3.24
N ASN A 184 17.98 8.63 4.05
CA ASN A 184 18.81 7.49 3.74
C ASN A 184 18.31 6.73 2.50
N PHE A 185 16.99 6.55 2.34
CA PHE A 185 16.44 5.96 1.12
C PHE A 185 16.81 6.80 -0.12
N CYS A 186 16.64 8.11 -0.08
CA CYS A 186 16.99 8.98 -1.21
C CYS A 186 18.47 8.92 -1.57
N ALA A 187 19.35 8.73 -0.58
CA ALA A 187 20.79 8.65 -0.78
C ALA A 187 21.25 7.27 -1.31
N THR A 188 20.61 6.18 -0.88
CA THR A 188 21.13 4.82 -1.08
C THR A 188 20.21 3.91 -1.89
N LEU A 189 18.94 4.29 -2.05
CA LEU A 189 17.84 3.44 -2.53
C LEU A 189 17.70 2.13 -1.73
N ASN A 190 18.14 2.15 -0.47
CA ASN A 190 18.30 0.96 0.35
C ASN A 190 17.90 1.23 1.81
N GLU A 191 16.60 1.25 2.07
CA GLU A 191 16.03 1.25 3.42
C GLU A 191 15.38 -0.12 3.74
N PRO A 192 15.44 -0.60 4.99
CA PRO A 192 14.80 -1.85 5.40
C PRO A 192 13.31 -1.92 5.05
N GLY A 193 12.89 -3.01 4.41
CA GLY A 193 11.52 -3.26 3.94
C GLY A 193 11.03 -2.28 2.86
N THR A 194 11.93 -1.69 2.09
CA THR A 194 11.59 -0.79 0.97
C THR A 194 12.19 -1.27 -0.34
N LEU A 195 11.59 -0.83 -1.46
CA LEU A 195 12.18 -0.95 -2.80
C LEU A 195 11.86 0.30 -3.61
N PRO A 196 12.66 0.63 -4.65
CA PRO A 196 12.28 1.64 -5.63
C PRO A 196 10.92 1.32 -6.26
N LEU A 197 10.05 2.34 -6.40
CA LEU A 197 8.68 2.15 -6.88
C LEU A 197 8.64 1.52 -8.29
N MET A 198 9.65 1.76 -9.12
CA MET A 198 9.78 1.14 -10.46
C MET A 198 9.83 -0.39 -10.45
N THR A 199 10.02 -1.03 -9.29
CA THR A 199 10.01 -2.48 -9.13
C THR A 199 8.62 -3.05 -8.78
N LEU A 200 7.57 -2.22 -8.73
CA LEU A 200 6.26 -2.60 -8.23
C LEU A 200 5.68 -3.87 -8.89
N ALA A 201 5.63 -3.91 -10.23
CA ALA A 201 5.13 -5.08 -10.98
C ALA A 201 5.98 -6.35 -10.81
N THR A 202 7.24 -6.25 -10.39
CA THR A 202 8.09 -7.43 -10.17
C THR A 202 8.13 -7.84 -8.70
N ALA A 203 7.85 -6.92 -7.77
CA ALA A 203 7.91 -7.16 -6.34
C ALA A 203 6.56 -7.52 -5.71
N VAL A 204 5.44 -6.99 -6.22
CA VAL A 204 4.11 -7.12 -5.60
C VAL A 204 3.24 -8.10 -6.39
N ALA A 205 2.73 -9.14 -5.74
CA ALA A 205 2.19 -10.31 -6.42
C ALA A 205 0.81 -10.15 -7.05
N ASP A 206 0.03 -9.22 -6.56
CA ASP A 206 -1.27 -8.83 -7.14
C ASP A 206 -1.18 -7.54 -7.99
N ILE A 207 0.04 -7.13 -8.36
CA ILE A 207 0.29 -6.06 -9.33
C ILE A 207 0.99 -6.62 -10.57
N ASP A 208 0.37 -6.39 -11.72
CA ASP A 208 0.87 -6.77 -13.04
C ASP A 208 1.51 -5.59 -13.79
N LYS A 209 2.36 -5.92 -14.75
CA LYS A 209 3.02 -4.92 -15.59
C LYS A 209 2.08 -4.42 -16.69
N ASN A 210 1.86 -3.11 -16.77
CA ASN A 210 1.06 -2.38 -17.75
C ASN A 210 -0.46 -2.63 -17.77
N TYR A 211 -0.91 -3.86 -17.55
CA TYR A 211 -2.31 -4.25 -17.58
C TYR A 211 -2.55 -5.42 -16.62
N VAL A 212 -3.76 -5.50 -16.07
CA VAL A 212 -4.17 -6.61 -15.21
C VAL A 212 -4.33 -7.88 -16.03
N VAL A 213 -3.82 -9.00 -15.49
CA VAL A 213 -3.98 -10.35 -16.02
C VAL A 213 -4.82 -11.16 -15.04
N GLU A 214 -6.08 -11.37 -15.40
CA GLU A 214 -7.00 -12.19 -14.63
C GLU A 214 -6.61 -13.68 -14.74
N ASP A 215 -6.01 -14.22 -13.68
CA ASP A 215 -5.56 -15.61 -13.60
C ASP A 215 -6.07 -16.33 -12.34
N LYS A 216 -6.98 -15.72 -11.58
CA LYS A 216 -7.53 -16.25 -10.31
C LYS A 216 -6.49 -16.52 -9.22
N ARG A 217 -5.29 -15.93 -9.29
CA ARG A 217 -4.30 -16.04 -8.23
C ARG A 217 -4.87 -15.59 -6.88
N PHE A 218 -4.48 -16.28 -5.81
CA PHE A 218 -4.89 -16.01 -4.44
C PHE A 218 -6.40 -16.18 -4.16
N ALA A 219 -7.17 -16.85 -5.03
CA ALA A 219 -8.59 -17.10 -4.80
C ALA A 219 -8.86 -17.92 -3.52
N ASP A 220 -7.88 -18.71 -3.07
CA ASP A 220 -7.91 -19.53 -1.86
C ASP A 220 -7.29 -18.83 -0.63
N SER A 221 -6.88 -17.57 -0.75
CA SER A 221 -6.29 -16.81 0.35
C SER A 221 -7.35 -16.13 1.22
N SER A 222 -6.98 -15.71 2.44
CA SER A 222 -7.86 -14.96 3.35
C SER A 222 -8.31 -13.61 2.78
N ILE A 223 -7.50 -13.02 1.88
CA ILE A 223 -7.82 -11.79 1.14
C ILE A 223 -7.73 -12.10 -0.37
N PRO A 224 -8.79 -12.62 -0.99
CA PRO A 224 -8.78 -12.97 -2.41
C PRO A 224 -8.66 -11.76 -3.33
N THR A 225 -8.34 -12.02 -4.59
CA THR A 225 -8.24 -10.99 -5.65
C THR A 225 -9.55 -10.72 -6.35
N ALA A 226 -10.52 -11.63 -6.22
CA ALA A 226 -11.90 -11.42 -6.64
C ALA A 226 -12.78 -11.20 -5.41
N GLU A 227 -13.83 -10.39 -5.59
CA GLU A 227 -14.87 -10.25 -4.59
C GLU A 227 -15.54 -11.62 -4.34
N PRO A 228 -15.58 -12.12 -3.10
CA PRO A 228 -16.28 -13.35 -2.78
C PRO A 228 -17.77 -13.26 -3.10
N GLU A 229 -18.38 -14.38 -3.49
CA GLU A 229 -19.83 -14.40 -3.67
C GLU A 229 -20.54 -14.12 -2.34
N PRO A 230 -21.60 -13.28 -2.33
CA PRO A 230 -22.32 -12.97 -1.10
C PRO A 230 -22.90 -14.25 -0.50
N GLN A 231 -22.42 -14.65 0.68
CA GLN A 231 -23.04 -15.74 1.42
C GLN A 231 -24.22 -15.19 2.24
N PRO A 232 -25.42 -15.81 2.16
CA PRO A 232 -26.62 -15.32 2.83
C PRO A 232 -26.49 -15.19 4.36
N ASP A 233 -25.51 -15.88 4.96
CA ASP A 233 -25.32 -15.96 6.41
C ASP A 233 -24.15 -15.11 6.94
N GLN A 234 -23.42 -14.40 6.08
CA GLN A 234 -22.31 -13.53 6.47
C GLN A 234 -22.70 -12.05 6.38
N ALA A 235 -22.97 -11.44 7.54
CA ALA A 235 -23.24 -10.00 7.66
C ALA A 235 -21.97 -9.12 7.50
N ALA A 236 -20.78 -9.73 7.55
CA ALA A 236 -19.51 -9.00 7.44
C ALA A 236 -19.17 -8.72 5.97
N LYS A 237 -18.77 -7.48 5.69
CA LYS A 237 -18.22 -7.09 4.38
C LYS A 237 -17.02 -7.99 4.07
N SER A 238 -17.11 -8.76 2.99
CA SER A 238 -16.01 -9.63 2.55
C SER A 238 -14.79 -8.79 2.21
N LEU A 239 -13.64 -9.11 2.82
CA LEU A 239 -12.37 -8.45 2.52
C LEU A 239 -11.78 -9.06 1.24
N PHE A 240 -11.43 -8.21 0.28
CA PHE A 240 -10.73 -8.61 -0.94
C PHE A 240 -9.86 -7.46 -1.44
N THR A 241 -8.84 -7.77 -2.22
CA THR A 241 -8.00 -6.76 -2.87
C THR A 241 -7.88 -7.06 -4.35
N PRO A 242 -8.55 -6.29 -5.22
CA PRO A 242 -8.51 -6.55 -6.65
C PRO A 242 -7.11 -6.39 -7.21
N LEU A 243 -6.82 -7.13 -8.29
CA LEU A 243 -5.59 -6.98 -9.05
C LEU A 243 -5.41 -5.54 -9.51
N GLY A 244 -4.15 -5.13 -9.70
CA GLY A 244 -3.80 -3.81 -10.22
C GLY A 244 -2.73 -3.87 -11.30
N ALA A 245 -2.67 -2.85 -12.13
CA ALA A 245 -1.58 -2.63 -13.07
C ALA A 245 -0.62 -1.59 -12.50
N ASP A 246 0.69 -1.81 -12.56
CA ASP A 246 1.72 -0.90 -12.02
C ASP A 246 1.59 0.55 -12.52
N VAL A 247 1.20 0.72 -13.77
CA VAL A 247 0.92 2.01 -14.42
C VAL A 247 -0.11 2.85 -13.66
N TYR A 248 -0.99 2.24 -12.87
CA TYR A 248 -1.91 2.96 -11.98
C TYR A 248 -1.13 3.78 -10.94
N TRP A 249 -0.17 3.17 -10.23
CA TRP A 249 0.67 3.89 -9.27
C TRP A 249 1.70 4.77 -9.98
N LEU A 250 2.44 4.21 -10.95
CA LEU A 250 3.52 4.90 -11.66
C LEU A 250 3.03 6.12 -12.43
N GLY A 251 1.79 6.10 -12.91
CA GLY A 251 1.16 7.20 -13.63
C GLY A 251 0.61 8.29 -12.72
N ASN A 252 0.27 7.96 -11.46
CA ASN A 252 -0.33 8.91 -10.51
C ASN A 252 0.72 9.60 -9.62
N VAL A 253 1.85 8.96 -9.30
CA VAL A 253 2.91 9.61 -8.51
C VAL A 253 3.52 10.84 -9.21
N PRO A 254 4.00 11.85 -8.46
CA PRO A 254 4.65 13.03 -9.03
C PRO A 254 6.01 12.71 -9.69
N ASP A 255 6.83 11.88 -9.05
CA ASP A 255 8.15 11.46 -9.53
C ASP A 255 8.38 9.97 -9.24
N ARG A 256 8.10 9.11 -10.22
CA ARG A 256 8.22 7.65 -10.07
C ARG A 256 9.65 7.14 -9.89
N CYS A 257 10.66 7.87 -10.35
CA CYS A 257 12.05 7.43 -10.33
C CYS A 257 12.67 7.53 -8.93
N SER A 258 12.15 8.45 -8.12
CA SER A 258 12.64 8.70 -6.76
C SER A 258 11.63 8.33 -5.68
N SER A 259 10.50 7.71 -6.07
CA SER A 259 9.47 7.18 -5.16
C SER A 259 9.80 5.77 -4.71
N LEU A 260 9.18 5.33 -3.61
CA LEU A 260 9.38 3.98 -3.07
C LEU A 260 8.07 3.24 -2.83
N LEU A 261 8.19 1.92 -2.72
CA LEU A 261 7.23 1.09 -2.00
C LEU A 261 7.80 0.73 -0.62
N VAL A 262 6.92 0.58 0.37
CA VAL A 262 7.28 0.17 1.74
C VAL A 262 6.37 -0.97 2.19
N ALA A 263 6.96 -2.08 2.64
CA ALA A 263 6.23 -3.21 3.19
C ALA A 263 5.89 -2.95 4.66
N LEU A 264 4.61 -2.81 4.96
CA LEU A 264 4.07 -2.68 6.31
C LEU A 264 3.76 -4.07 6.89
N ASP A 265 3.93 -4.17 8.20
CA ASP A 265 3.45 -5.34 8.92
C ASP A 265 1.92 -5.34 8.88
N ASP A 266 1.40 -6.44 8.35
CA ASP A 266 -0.01 -6.81 8.44
C ASP A 266 0.01 -7.98 9.43
N PRO A 267 -0.61 -7.84 10.63
CA PRO A 267 -0.79 -8.98 11.52
C PRO A 267 -1.59 -10.00 10.73
N LEU A 268 -0.87 -10.95 10.11
CA LEU A 268 -1.35 -11.85 9.07
C LEU A 268 -2.75 -12.32 9.48
N GLY A 269 -3.77 -11.81 8.79
CA GLY A 269 -5.17 -12.11 9.11
C GLY A 269 -5.40 -13.61 9.28
#